data_AF-A0A329N6E1-F1
#
_entry.id   AF-A0A329N6E1-F1
#
_cell.length_a   1.000
_cell.length_b   1.000
_cell.length_c   1.000
_cell.angle_alpha   90.00
_cell.angle_beta   90.00
_cell.angle_gamma   90.00
#
_symmetry.space_group_name_H-M   'P 1'
#
loop_
_entity.id
_entity.type
_entity.pdbx_description
1 polymer ?
#
loop_
_entity_poly.entity_id
_entity_poly.type
_entity_poly.pdbx_seq_one_letter_code
_entity_poly.pdbx_strand_id
1 'polypeptide(L)'
;MLQVKHAGQMVFKEEMENIGSTGALFHDPGSGFYYTDGIYRSLVRLLGKPELIAHIIRIVSGMPGREREFMRVKLRRDHILFCNREEHVLLREEVPDTIPLPEEISLCIYCIGRTLLLPVEY
;
A
#
# COMPACT_ATOMS: atom_id res chain seq x y z
N MET A 1 -1.98 23.78 -14.01
CA MET A 1 -1.75 22.34 -13.74
C MET A 1 -1.14 22.03 -12.36
N LEU A 2 -0.51 23.00 -11.67
CA LEU A 2 0.05 22.79 -10.31
C LEU A 2 -0.99 22.61 -9.18
N GLN A 3 -2.13 23.30 -9.24
CA GLN A 3 -3.15 23.24 -8.15
C GLN A 3 -3.81 21.87 -7.99
N VAL A 4 -3.99 21.11 -9.09
CA VAL A 4 -4.65 19.79 -9.06
C VAL A 4 -3.75 18.73 -8.38
N LYS A 5 -2.43 18.80 -8.59
CA LYS A 5 -1.46 17.90 -7.93
C LYS A 5 -1.46 18.10 -6.41
N HIS A 6 -1.49 19.35 -5.96
CA HIS A 6 -1.51 19.67 -4.53
C HIS A 6 -2.83 19.29 -3.86
N ALA A 7 -3.96 19.46 -4.55
CA ALA A 7 -5.25 19.00 -4.05
C ALA A 7 -5.30 17.48 -3.86
N GLY A 8 -4.77 16.70 -4.82
CA GLY A 8 -4.69 15.24 -4.71
C GLY A 8 -3.78 14.76 -3.57
N GLN A 9 -2.67 15.44 -3.32
CA GLN A 9 -1.78 15.15 -2.19
C GLN A 9 -2.41 15.49 -0.83
N MET A 10 -3.14 16.62 -0.73
CA MET A 10 -3.84 16.99 0.50
C MET A 10 -4.96 16.01 0.84
N VAL A 11 -5.78 15.61 -0.13
CA VAL A 11 -6.85 14.62 0.08
C VAL A 11 -6.26 13.28 0.52
N PHE A 12 -5.15 12.84 -0.10
CA PHE A 12 -4.46 11.63 0.33
C PHE A 12 -3.97 11.72 1.78
N LYS A 13 -3.34 12.85 2.14
CA LYS A 13 -2.83 13.09 3.48
C LYS A 13 -3.96 13.12 4.52
N GLU A 14 -5.05 13.85 4.26
CA GLU A 14 -6.19 13.91 5.17
C GLU A 14 -6.83 12.53 5.38
N GLU A 15 -7.01 11.73 4.33
CA GLU A 15 -7.56 10.38 4.47
C GLU A 15 -6.60 9.44 5.24
N MET A 16 -5.29 9.59 5.08
CA MET A 16 -4.29 8.81 5.84
C MET A 16 -4.17 9.26 7.31
N GLU A 17 -4.33 10.55 7.62
CA GLU A 17 -4.37 11.06 9.00
C GLU A 17 -5.65 10.66 9.72
N ASN A 18 -6.76 10.48 8.99
CA ASN A 18 -8.06 10.12 9.53
C ASN A 18 -8.36 8.61 9.47
N ILE A 19 -7.35 7.76 9.33
CA ILE A 19 -7.57 6.30 9.37
C ILE A 19 -8.07 5.87 10.74
N GLY A 20 -9.38 5.64 10.80
CA GLY A 20 -10.01 4.90 11.87
C GLY A 20 -9.95 3.40 11.58
N SER A 21 -9.44 2.64 12.55
CA SER A 21 -9.49 1.19 12.56
C SER A 21 -10.34 0.74 13.74
N THR A 22 -11.33 -0.13 13.52
CA THR A 22 -12.04 -0.78 14.64
C THR A 22 -11.18 -1.87 15.28
N GLY A 23 -10.06 -2.24 14.63
CA GLY A 23 -9.19 -3.34 15.06
C GLY A 23 -9.69 -4.70 14.56
N ALA A 24 -10.81 -4.73 13.84
CA ALA A 24 -11.29 -5.93 13.19
C ALA A 24 -10.28 -6.38 12.12
N LEU A 25 -9.95 -7.66 12.15
CA LEU A 25 -9.05 -8.28 11.18
C LEU A 25 -9.88 -8.89 10.04
N PHE A 26 -9.49 -8.57 8.82
CA PHE A 26 -10.03 -9.13 7.60
C PHE A 26 -9.03 -10.14 7.05
N HIS A 27 -9.50 -11.37 6.83
CA HIS A 27 -8.70 -12.44 6.24
C HIS A 27 -8.81 -12.40 4.72
N ASP A 28 -7.68 -12.29 4.02
CA ASP A 28 -7.62 -12.51 2.58
C ASP A 28 -7.31 -13.99 2.29
N PRO A 29 -8.27 -14.77 1.78
CA PRO A 29 -8.05 -16.19 1.49
C PRO A 29 -7.03 -16.42 0.37
N GLY A 30 -6.76 -15.42 -0.48
CA GLY A 30 -5.79 -15.55 -1.57
C GLY A 30 -4.32 -15.49 -1.13
N SER A 31 -4.01 -14.77 -0.05
CA SER A 31 -2.67 -14.65 0.53
C SER A 31 -2.51 -15.38 1.87
N GLY A 32 -3.61 -15.66 2.58
CA GLY A 32 -3.59 -16.20 3.94
C GLY A 32 -3.20 -15.16 5.01
N PHE A 33 -3.28 -13.87 4.68
CA PHE A 33 -2.93 -12.76 5.57
C PHE A 33 -4.16 -12.08 6.14
N TYR A 34 -3.93 -11.42 7.27
CA TYR A 34 -4.90 -10.56 7.93
C TYR A 34 -4.47 -9.10 7.79
N TYR A 35 -5.42 -8.21 7.54
CA TYR A 35 -5.22 -6.77 7.62
C TYR A 35 -6.33 -6.13 8.44
N THR A 36 -6.05 -4.97 9.04
CA THR A 36 -7.08 -4.24 9.78
C THR A 36 -8.09 -3.62 8.82
N ASP A 37 -9.31 -3.50 9.30
CA ASP A 37 -10.43 -2.89 8.61
C ASP A 37 -10.18 -1.43 8.21
N GLY A 38 -9.45 -0.69 9.03
CA GLY A 38 -9.05 0.69 8.72
C GLY A 38 -8.12 0.75 7.52
N ILE A 39 -7.11 -0.13 7.49
CA ILE A 39 -6.14 -0.23 6.39
C ILE A 39 -6.85 -0.51 5.05
N TYR A 40 -7.70 -1.52 5.03
CA TYR A 40 -8.40 -1.89 3.80
C TYR A 40 -9.32 -0.79 3.31
N ARG A 41 -10.14 -0.23 4.21
CA ARG A 41 -11.07 0.84 3.84
C ARG A 41 -10.36 2.06 3.30
N SER A 42 -9.28 2.49 3.96
CA SER A 42 -8.53 3.67 3.55
C SER A 42 -7.81 3.45 2.24
N LEU A 43 -7.14 2.31 2.05
CA LEU A 43 -6.47 2.01 0.77
C LEU A 43 -7.45 1.81 -0.38
N VAL A 44 -8.56 1.10 -0.17
CA VAL A 44 -9.59 0.92 -1.21
C VAL A 44 -10.21 2.26 -1.58
N ARG A 45 -10.47 3.12 -0.60
CA ARG A 45 -10.99 4.47 -0.86
C ARG A 45 -9.96 5.34 -1.62
N LEU A 46 -8.68 5.28 -1.22
CA LEU A 46 -7.62 6.09 -1.80
C LEU A 46 -7.23 5.65 -3.21
N LEU A 47 -7.14 4.34 -3.45
CA LEU A 47 -6.72 3.80 -4.74
C LEU A 47 -7.90 3.54 -5.67
N GLY A 48 -9.11 3.41 -5.15
CA GLY A 48 -10.29 2.99 -5.91
C GLY A 48 -10.18 1.59 -6.52
N LYS A 49 -9.16 0.82 -6.15
CA LYS A 49 -8.73 -0.44 -6.79
C LYS A 49 -8.43 -1.52 -5.75
N PRO A 50 -9.46 -2.21 -5.22
CA PRO A 50 -9.27 -3.26 -4.21
C PRO A 50 -8.39 -4.42 -4.72
N GLU A 51 -8.45 -4.74 -6.01
CA GLU A 51 -7.63 -5.75 -6.66
C GLU A 51 -6.12 -5.42 -6.64
N LEU A 52 -5.78 -4.13 -6.75
CA LEU A 52 -4.39 -3.68 -6.68
C LEU A 52 -3.82 -3.90 -5.27
N ILE A 53 -4.63 -3.66 -4.24
CA ILE A 53 -4.24 -3.93 -2.86
C ILE A 53 -4.05 -5.41 -2.61
N ALA A 54 -4.98 -6.25 -3.05
CA ALA A 54 -4.84 -7.69 -2.94
C ALA A 54 -3.57 -8.20 -3.67
N HIS A 55 -3.25 -7.62 -4.82
CA HIS A 55 -2.04 -7.92 -5.57
C HIS A 55 -0.75 -7.53 -4.81
N ILE A 56 -0.67 -6.29 -4.30
CA ILE A 56 0.46 -5.81 -3.48
C ILE A 56 0.66 -6.71 -2.26
N ILE A 57 -0.44 -7.03 -1.55
CA ILE A 57 -0.42 -7.92 -0.39
C ILE A 57 0.16 -9.28 -0.76
N ARG A 58 -0.33 -9.91 -1.82
CA ARG A 58 0.15 -11.22 -2.28
C ARG A 58 1.66 -11.21 -2.56
N ILE A 59 2.15 -10.15 -3.18
CA ILE A 59 3.59 -9.99 -3.46
C ILE A 59 4.37 -9.90 -2.15
N VAL A 60 4.01 -8.98 -1.25
CA VAL A 60 4.72 -8.81 0.03
C VAL A 60 4.69 -10.09 0.86
N SER A 61 3.55 -10.78 0.88
CA SER A 61 3.36 -12.06 1.54
C SER A 61 4.26 -13.18 1.01
N GLY A 62 4.60 -13.13 -0.28
CA GLY A 62 5.47 -14.10 -0.95
C GLY A 62 6.97 -13.80 -0.81
N MET A 63 7.35 -12.64 -0.28
CA MET A 63 8.76 -12.28 -0.12
C MET A 63 9.44 -13.16 0.94
N PRO A 64 10.67 -13.64 0.69
CA PRO A 64 11.39 -14.47 1.63
C PRO A 64 12.11 -13.64 2.71
N GLY A 65 12.30 -14.23 3.89
CA GLY A 65 13.19 -13.71 4.93
C GLY A 65 12.77 -12.36 5.52
N ARG A 66 13.76 -11.53 5.84
CA ARG A 66 13.56 -10.22 6.50
C ARG A 66 12.81 -9.21 5.63
N GLU A 67 12.83 -9.40 4.31
CA GLU A 67 12.10 -8.54 3.38
C GLU A 67 10.58 -8.68 3.52
N ARG A 68 10.11 -9.79 4.10
CA ARG A 68 8.69 -9.92 4.45
C ARG A 68 8.30 -9.03 5.62
N GLU A 69 9.19 -8.78 6.57
CA GLU A 69 8.87 -8.07 7.82
C GLU A 69 8.59 -6.59 7.57
N PHE A 70 9.27 -6.00 6.58
CA PHE A 70 9.08 -4.63 6.16
C PHE A 70 9.33 -4.49 4.65
N MET A 71 8.39 -3.84 3.97
CA MET A 71 8.48 -3.50 2.56
C MET A 71 7.98 -2.10 2.33
N ARG A 72 8.75 -1.26 1.62
CA ARG A 72 8.26 0.02 1.12
C ARG A 72 7.74 -0.16 -0.29
N VAL A 73 6.48 0.18 -0.53
CA VAL A 73 5.80 0.05 -1.81
C VAL A 73 5.61 1.45 -2.40
N LYS A 74 6.36 1.78 -3.45
CA LYS A 74 6.21 3.05 -4.17
C LYS A 74 5.24 2.86 -5.34
N LEU A 75 4.08 3.49 -5.25
CA LEU A 75 3.05 3.50 -6.28
C LEU A 75 3.33 4.64 -7.25
N ARG A 76 3.54 4.28 -8.53
CA ARG A 76 3.68 5.22 -9.65
C ARG A 76 2.49 5.07 -10.58
N ARG A 77 2.39 6.00 -11.52
CA ARG A 77 1.28 6.06 -12.47
C ARG A 77 1.10 4.75 -13.27
N ASP A 78 2.21 4.11 -13.63
CA ASP A 78 2.31 2.98 -14.56
C ASP A 78 3.02 1.75 -13.98
N HIS A 79 3.61 1.86 -12.78
CA HIS A 79 4.32 0.75 -12.14
C HIS A 79 4.30 0.84 -10.61
N ILE A 80 4.67 -0.27 -9.98
CA ILE A 80 4.89 -0.38 -8.54
C ILE A 80 6.33 -0.80 -8.30
N LEU A 81 6.99 -0.16 -7.34
CA LEU A 81 8.30 -0.58 -6.85
C LEU A 81 8.15 -1.15 -5.44
N PHE A 82 8.69 -2.34 -5.23
CA PHE A 82 8.82 -2.97 -3.92
C PHE A 82 10.27 -2.80 -3.48
N CYS A 83 10.48 -2.04 -2.42
CA CYS A 83 11.79 -1.73 -1.88
C CYS A 83 11.96 -2.32 -0.48
N ASN A 84 13.18 -2.75 -0.17
CA ASN A 84 13.53 -3.10 1.19
C ASN A 84 13.61 -1.86 2.11
N ARG A 85 13.99 -2.09 3.37
CA ARG A 85 14.18 -1.03 4.38
C ARG A 85 15.25 0.00 4.02
N GLU A 86 16.23 -0.37 3.19
CA GLU A 86 17.31 0.51 2.71
C GLU A 86 16.95 1.21 1.39
N GLU A 87 15.69 1.09 0.95
CA GLU A 87 15.19 1.60 -0.33
C GLU A 87 15.73 0.93 -1.60
N HIS A 88 16.47 -0.17 -1.47
CA HIS A 88 16.86 -0.98 -2.62
C HIS A 88 15.63 -1.63 -3.25
N VAL A 89 15.46 -1.41 -4.56
CA VAL A 89 14.37 -2.02 -5.34
C VAL A 89 14.61 -3.51 -5.46
N LEU A 90 13.68 -4.30 -4.94
CA LEU A 90 13.69 -5.76 -5.02
C LEU A 90 12.85 -6.27 -6.20
N LEU A 91 11.74 -5.59 -6.48
CA LEU A 91 10.81 -5.95 -7.54
C LEU A 91 10.16 -4.70 -8.14
N ARG A 92 9.93 -4.75 -9.45
CA ARG A 92 9.15 -3.76 -10.20
C ARG A 92 8.02 -4.49 -10.93
N GLU A 93 6.80 -4.08 -10.67
CA GLU A 93 5.60 -4.59 -11.35
C GLU A 93 4.99 -3.51 -12.24
N GLU A 94 4.65 -3.87 -13.46
CA GLU A 94 3.84 -3.01 -14.33
C GLU A 94 2.37 -3.11 -13.93
N VAL A 95 1.67 -1.99 -13.92
CA VAL A 95 0.23 -1.97 -13.62
C VAL A 95 -0.51 -1.79 -14.95
N PRO A 96 -1.44 -2.68 -15.30
CA PRO A 96 -2.14 -2.61 -16.58
C PRO A 96 -2.96 -1.32 -16.75
N ASP A 97 -3.39 -0.73 -15.63
CA ASP A 97 -4.17 0.50 -15.60
C ASP A 97 -3.47 1.60 -14.81
N THR A 98 -3.69 2.84 -15.24
CA THR A 98 -3.18 4.03 -14.54
C THR A 98 -3.67 4.04 -13.08
N ILE A 99 -2.73 4.15 -12.12
CA ILE A 99 -3.08 4.35 -10.72
C ILE A 99 -3.59 5.80 -10.56
N PRO A 100 -4.79 6.04 -10.00
CA PRO A 100 -5.40 7.37 -9.89
C PRO A 100 -4.81 8.17 -8.72
N LEU A 101 -3.49 8.26 -8.64
CA LEU A 101 -2.75 8.91 -7.56
C LEU A 101 -1.89 10.09 -8.08
N PRO A 102 -1.47 11.02 -7.20
CA PRO A 102 -0.37 11.94 -7.47
C PRO A 102 0.88 11.23 -8.01
N GLU A 103 1.79 11.95 -8.66
CA GLU A 103 2.96 11.39 -9.38
C GLU A 103 3.84 10.42 -8.56
N GLU A 104 3.75 10.47 -7.24
CA GLU A 104 4.41 9.53 -6.34
C GLU A 104 3.65 9.40 -5.02
N ILE A 105 3.36 8.16 -4.63
CA ILE A 105 2.98 7.82 -3.26
C ILE A 105 3.83 6.64 -2.81
N SER A 106 4.29 6.68 -1.57
CA SER A 106 4.93 5.55 -0.91
C SER A 106 4.05 5.05 0.22
N LEU A 107 3.92 3.73 0.32
CA LEU A 107 3.26 3.03 1.42
C LEU A 107 4.31 2.18 2.11
N CYS A 108 4.44 2.26 3.43
CA CYS A 108 5.26 1.28 4.16
C CYS A 108 4.34 0.16 4.64
N ILE A 109 4.79 -1.07 4.42
CA ILE A 109 4.06 -2.29 4.73
C ILE A 109 4.89 -3.09 5.72
N TYR A 110 4.32 -3.35 6.88
CA TYR A 110 4.94 -4.17 7.93
C TYR A 110 4.16 -5.46 8.05
N CYS A 111 4.86 -6.59 7.98
CA CYS A 111 4.26 -7.87 8.33
C CYS A 111 4.73 -8.30 9.71
N ILE A 112 3.81 -8.36 10.67
CA ILE A 112 4.03 -9.02 11.95
C ILE A 112 3.40 -10.41 11.86
N GLY A 113 4.21 -11.42 11.55
CA GLY A 113 3.74 -12.78 11.30
C GLY A 113 2.84 -12.85 10.05
N ARG A 114 1.51 -12.93 10.27
CA ARG A 114 0.47 -12.93 9.20
C ARG A 114 -0.38 -11.65 9.19
N THR A 115 -0.02 -10.65 10.00
CA THR A 115 -0.76 -9.39 10.11
C THR A 115 -0.02 -8.29 9.37
N LEU A 116 -0.73 -7.61 8.48
CA LEU A 116 -0.24 -6.44 7.73
C LEU A 116 -0.61 -5.14 8.45
N LEU A 117 0.40 -4.30 8.68
CA LEU A 117 0.26 -2.95 9.20
C LEU A 117 0.80 -1.95 8.18
N LEU A 118 0.09 -0.85 7.98
CA LEU A 118 0.50 0.25 7.11
C LEU A 118 0.66 1.51 7.94
N PRO A 119 1.86 1.86 8.41
CA PRO A 119 2.16 3.25 8.64
C PRO A 119 2.50 3.87 7.28
N VAL A 120 1.78 4.93 6.90
CA VAL A 120 2.27 5.79 5.83
C VAL A 120 3.29 6.72 6.45
N GLU A 121 4.56 6.45 6.14
CA GLU A 121 5.61 7.43 6.31
C GLU A 121 5.54 8.37 5.11
N TYR A 122 5.40 9.67 5.41
CA TYR A 122 5.35 10.76 4.44
C TYR A 122 6.75 11.15 3.97
#